data_AF-J9DRD1-F1
#
_entry.id   AF-J9DRD1-F1
#
_cell.length_a   1.000
_cell.length_b   1.000
_cell.length_c   1.000
_cell.angle_alpha   90.00
_cell.angle_beta   90.00
_cell.angle_gamma   90.00
#
_symmetry.space_group_name_H-M   'P 1'
#
loop_
_entity.id
_entity.type
_entity.pdbx_description
1 polymer ?
#
loop_
_entity_poly.entity_id
_entity_poly.type
_entity_poly.pdbx_seq_one_letter_code
_entity_poly.pdbx_strand_id
1 'polypeptide(L)'
;MKKEIYEIFTIQNNIILNMDSIEKLEQIVTDEATLKEICAKYLQAFGTERCTRENIEKILESNLHLNERYFQIYNLSRNIKTNTYSDRYIFIKSKIKEEITPIYNLKENQYCWIFGIYYQKDDHTPVIEDAQNVIEIKLEENIENLTIVLNTFICCYGVLKDRSFLVKKFFYPDITKNSILNKNLKKRDPICLFFNGAISIKYLKQIVSSLPTAPNMIFITGPFGQKLYLYLEELSMNFRRIQFLIIPDAEDTIFPGFPKTFTDINLPLFKKFENIYFTTNPCEIHLRNRKICLLKSPIINEISQQVDTSGDDYMTEISKIILSQYCIDFQNMPNTIFKELPDLFICFDECPSKAISISDTLFVTCCDHKKDGISFIYYDSLSNEAEISSLI
;
A
#
# COMPACT_ATOMS: atom_id res chain seq x y z
N MET A 1 -5.54 36.83 21.12
CA MET A 1 -4.93 35.49 21.04
C MET A 1 -4.70 34.85 22.42
N LYS A 2 -4.01 35.44 23.42
CA LYS A 2 -3.86 34.81 24.77
C LYS A 2 -5.18 34.27 25.37
N LYS A 3 -6.27 35.04 25.27
CA LYS A 3 -7.60 34.67 25.77
C LYS A 3 -8.15 33.42 25.06
N GLU A 4 -8.05 33.37 23.74
CA GLU A 4 -8.51 32.23 22.93
C GLU A 4 -7.66 30.99 23.18
N ILE A 5 -6.34 31.15 23.36
CA ILE A 5 -5.43 30.06 23.77
C ILE A 5 -5.92 29.45 25.09
N TYR A 6 -6.19 30.29 26.09
CA TYR A 6 -6.68 29.84 27.38
C TYR A 6 -8.06 29.17 27.30
N GLU A 7 -8.98 29.73 26.52
CA GLU A 7 -10.31 29.15 26.30
C GLU A 7 -10.24 27.76 25.66
N ILE A 8 -9.46 27.60 24.59
CA ILE A 8 -9.38 26.34 23.85
C ILE A 8 -8.59 25.28 24.63
N PHE A 9 -7.41 25.60 25.15
CA PHE A 9 -6.58 24.60 25.83
C PHE A 9 -7.11 24.27 27.22
N THR A 10 -7.39 25.29 28.03
CA THR A 10 -7.72 25.09 29.44
C THR A 10 -9.20 24.89 29.68
N ILE A 11 -10.08 25.77 29.16
CA ILE A 11 -11.52 25.70 29.45
C ILE A 11 -12.19 24.54 28.69
N GLN A 12 -11.90 24.38 27.40
CA GLN A 12 -12.56 23.37 26.56
C GLN A 12 -11.92 21.98 26.68
N ASN A 13 -10.60 21.91 26.85
CA ASN A 13 -9.84 20.66 26.75
C ASN A 13 -9.09 20.26 28.04
N ASN A 14 -9.31 20.98 29.15
CA ASN A 14 -8.74 20.68 30.47
C ASN A 14 -7.21 20.58 30.52
N ILE A 15 -6.49 21.29 29.64
CA ILE A 15 -5.03 21.35 29.64
C ILE A 15 -4.56 22.50 30.54
N ILE A 16 -3.73 22.19 31.54
CA ILE A 16 -3.18 23.20 32.44
C ILE A 16 -2.06 23.96 31.72
N LEU A 17 -2.23 25.26 31.53
CA LEU A 17 -1.24 26.16 30.92
C LEU A 17 -0.56 27.03 31.99
N ASN A 18 0.75 27.25 31.87
CA ASN A 18 1.42 28.36 32.55
C ASN A 18 1.54 29.57 31.60
N MET A 19 1.88 30.75 32.14
CA MET A 19 1.98 31.97 31.34
C MET A 19 3.04 31.86 30.24
N ASP A 20 4.18 31.20 30.51
CA ASP A 20 5.24 31.00 29.52
C ASP A 20 4.75 30.20 28.30
N SER A 21 3.92 29.18 28.52
CA SER A 21 3.29 28.38 27.47
C SER A 21 2.29 29.19 26.64
N ILE A 22 1.50 30.05 27.30
CA ILE A 22 0.56 30.95 26.61
C ILE A 22 1.31 31.95 25.74
N GLU A 23 2.39 32.53 26.25
CA GLU A 23 3.21 33.49 25.51
C GLU A 23 3.91 32.85 24.32
N LYS A 24 4.41 31.63 24.49
CA LYS A 24 5.02 30.87 23.40
C LYS A 24 3.99 30.54 22.31
N LEU A 25 2.79 30.10 22.67
CA LEU A 25 1.72 29.81 21.71
C LEU A 25 1.26 31.08 20.99
N GLU A 26 1.14 32.21 21.70
CA GLU A 26 0.74 33.48 21.08
C GLU A 26 1.75 34.00 20.05
N GLN A 27 3.05 33.74 20.25
CA GLN A 27 4.08 34.11 19.27
C GLN A 27 3.98 33.32 17.95
N ILE A 28 3.23 32.22 17.92
CA ILE A 28 3.30 31.20 16.87
C ILE A 28 1.95 31.02 16.18
N VAL A 29 0.87 31.16 16.93
CA VAL A 29 -0.51 31.02 16.44
C VAL A 29 -0.98 32.33 15.82
N THR A 30 -1.21 32.31 14.52
CA THR A 30 -1.72 33.46 13.76
C THR A 30 -3.24 33.51 13.65
N ASP A 31 -3.91 32.37 13.86
CA ASP A 31 -5.35 32.20 13.71
C ASP A 31 -5.92 31.04 14.55
N GLU A 32 -7.24 31.02 14.72
CA GLU A 32 -7.96 30.04 15.54
C GLU A 32 -7.88 28.61 14.99
N ALA A 33 -7.77 28.43 13.67
CA ALA A 33 -7.69 27.10 13.06
C ALA A 33 -6.37 26.41 13.43
N THR A 34 -5.27 27.14 13.31
CA THR A 34 -3.93 26.71 13.74
C THR A 34 -3.90 26.40 15.23
N LEU A 35 -4.60 27.20 16.04
CA LEU A 35 -4.70 26.99 17.48
C LEU A 35 -5.38 25.65 17.84
N LYS A 36 -6.51 25.35 17.19
CA LYS A 36 -7.24 24.09 17.39
C LYS A 36 -6.43 22.87 16.95
N GLU A 37 -5.68 23.00 15.85
CA GLU A 37 -4.82 21.93 15.36
C GLU A 37 -3.68 21.61 16.34
N ILE A 38 -2.99 22.63 16.86
CA ILE A 38 -1.94 22.45 17.87
C ILE A 38 -2.53 21.83 19.14
N CYS A 39 -3.72 22.25 19.56
CA CYS A 39 -4.42 21.68 20.73
C CYS A 39 -4.72 20.19 20.55
N ALA A 40 -5.26 19.79 19.38
CA ALA A 40 -5.59 18.39 19.10
C ALA A 40 -4.33 17.50 19.10
N LYS A 41 -3.23 17.98 18.51
CA LYS A 41 -1.94 17.29 18.50
C LYS A 41 -1.34 17.17 19.90
N TYR A 42 -1.46 18.23 20.70
CA TYR A 42 -1.04 18.21 22.10
C TYR A 42 -1.79 17.12 22.87
N LEU A 43 -3.12 17.07 22.77
CA LEU A 43 -3.95 16.05 23.42
C LEU A 43 -3.58 14.63 22.97
N GLN A 44 -3.26 14.45 21.70
CA GLN A 44 -2.87 13.15 21.16
C GLN A 44 -1.53 12.67 21.75
N ALA A 45 -0.56 13.57 21.95
CA ALA A 45 0.77 13.22 22.40
C ALA A 45 0.91 13.16 23.92
N PHE A 46 0.21 14.04 24.63
CA PHE A 46 0.40 14.29 26.07
C PHE A 46 -0.91 14.24 26.87
N GLY A 47 -2.05 13.96 26.25
CA GLY A 47 -3.35 13.98 26.91
C GLY A 47 -3.64 15.34 27.55
N THR A 48 -4.22 15.32 28.75
CA THR A 48 -4.52 16.53 29.55
C THR A 48 -3.37 16.93 30.48
N GLU A 49 -2.16 16.41 30.27
CA GLU A 49 -1.00 16.78 31.07
C GLU A 49 -0.69 18.28 30.96
N ARG A 50 0.01 18.82 31.97
CA ARG A 50 0.39 20.23 32.02
C ARG A 50 1.22 20.61 30.80
N CYS A 51 0.76 21.63 30.08
CA CYS A 51 1.41 22.16 28.91
C CYS A 51 2.60 23.03 29.31
N THR A 52 3.79 22.47 29.11
CA THR A 52 5.09 23.14 29.32
C THR A 52 5.61 23.67 27.98
N ARG A 53 6.56 24.62 28.07
CA ARG A 53 7.27 25.13 26.90
C ARG A 53 7.95 24.04 26.09
N GLU A 54 8.56 23.05 26.76
CA GLU A 54 9.22 21.91 26.11
C GLU A 54 8.21 21.03 25.34
N ASN A 55 7.02 20.79 25.92
CA ASN A 55 5.98 20.02 25.23
C ASN A 55 5.44 20.79 24.01
N ILE A 56 5.28 22.11 24.11
CA ILE A 56 4.93 22.96 22.97
C ILE A 56 6.02 22.88 21.90
N GLU A 57 7.29 23.01 22.28
CA GLU A 57 8.42 22.90 21.34
C GLU A 57 8.46 21.52 20.65
N LYS A 58 8.16 20.42 21.33
CA LYS A 58 8.02 19.08 20.72
C LYS A 58 6.86 18.99 19.72
N ILE A 59 5.69 19.54 20.06
CA ILE A 59 4.55 19.62 19.11
C ILE A 59 4.93 20.50 17.91
N LEU A 60 5.69 21.57 18.12
CA LEU A 60 6.09 22.47 17.06
C LEU A 60 7.22 21.95 16.20
N GLU A 61 8.17 21.20 16.74
CA GLU A 61 9.15 20.44 15.97
C GLU A 61 8.45 19.41 15.08
N SER A 62 7.40 18.76 15.59
CA SER A 62 6.54 17.92 14.76
C SER A 62 5.80 18.72 13.68
N ASN A 63 5.41 19.99 13.93
CA ASN A 63 4.76 20.86 12.95
C ASN A 63 5.71 21.51 11.92
N LEU A 64 6.95 21.83 12.29
CA LEU A 64 7.97 22.33 11.38
C LEU A 64 8.35 21.27 10.34
N HIS A 65 8.22 19.98 10.67
CA HIS A 65 8.36 18.89 9.71
C HIS A 65 7.06 18.49 8.98
N LEU A 66 5.89 18.85 9.51
CA LEU A 66 4.59 18.56 8.88
C LEU A 66 4.14 19.62 7.86
N ASN A 67 4.59 20.87 7.97
CA ASN A 67 4.25 21.91 7.00
C ASN A 67 4.99 21.80 5.65
N GLU A 68 6.03 20.97 5.55
CA GLU A 68 6.81 20.81 4.31
C GLU A 68 6.65 19.45 3.61
N ARG A 69 6.17 18.41 4.30
CA ARG A 69 6.04 17.07 3.71
C ARG A 69 4.65 16.84 3.12
N TYR A 70 4.58 16.88 1.80
CA TYR A 70 3.39 16.52 1.02
C TYR A 70 3.11 15.00 0.98
N PHE A 71 3.85 14.20 1.77
CA PHE A 71 3.70 12.75 1.83
C PHE A 71 4.01 12.17 3.22
N GLN A 72 3.46 10.99 3.51
CA GLN A 72 3.70 10.17 4.70
C GLN A 72 3.99 8.72 4.30
N ILE A 73 4.92 8.07 5.00
CA ILE A 73 5.30 6.66 4.76
C ILE A 73 4.69 5.78 5.85
N TYR A 74 3.90 4.80 5.45
CA TYR A 74 3.32 3.78 6.30
C TYR A 74 4.02 2.44 6.07
N ASN A 75 4.83 2.06 7.07
CA ASN A 75 5.57 0.80 7.07
C ASN A 75 4.68 -0.33 7.58
N LEU A 76 4.05 -1.05 6.65
CA LEU A 76 3.02 -2.05 6.95
C LEU A 76 3.56 -3.26 7.72
N SER A 77 4.84 -3.59 7.52
CA SER A 77 5.56 -4.64 8.24
C SER A 77 5.54 -4.49 9.76
N ARG A 78 5.47 -3.26 10.28
CA ARG A 78 5.49 -2.98 11.72
C ARG A 78 4.11 -3.08 12.37
N ASN A 79 3.05 -3.03 11.57
CA ASN A 79 1.66 -3.09 12.01
C ASN A 79 1.04 -4.49 11.84
N ILE A 80 1.84 -5.51 11.50
CA ILE A 80 1.38 -6.91 11.27
C ILE A 80 0.81 -7.56 12.55
N LYS A 81 1.04 -6.99 13.74
CA LYS A 81 0.41 -7.48 14.97
C LYS A 81 -1.07 -7.08 15.01
N THR A 82 -1.96 -7.88 14.41
CA THR A 82 -3.29 -8.28 14.95
C THR A 82 -4.33 -8.70 13.91
N ASN A 83 -4.09 -8.64 12.59
CA ASN A 83 -5.06 -9.21 11.65
C ASN A 83 -4.84 -10.72 11.51
N THR A 84 -5.72 -11.50 12.13
CA THR A 84 -5.81 -12.94 11.93
C THR A 84 -6.47 -13.24 10.58
N TYR A 85 -6.27 -14.45 10.03
CA TYR A 85 -7.01 -14.92 8.85
C TYR A 85 -8.53 -14.76 9.01
N SER A 86 -9.04 -14.86 10.23
CA SER A 86 -10.45 -14.63 10.57
C SER A 86 -10.88 -13.18 10.30
N ASP A 87 -10.06 -12.19 10.62
CA ASP A 87 -10.37 -10.78 10.35
C ASP A 87 -10.43 -10.52 8.84
N ARG A 88 -9.51 -11.13 8.08
CA ARG A 88 -9.53 -11.09 6.61
C ARG A 88 -10.77 -11.73 6.04
N TYR A 89 -11.14 -12.92 6.53
CA TYR A 89 -12.35 -13.62 6.13
C TYR A 89 -13.59 -12.76 6.34
N ILE A 90 -13.76 -12.18 7.55
CA ILE A 90 -14.91 -11.33 7.87
C ILE A 90 -14.94 -10.08 6.98
N PHE A 91 -13.79 -9.42 6.81
CA PHE A 91 -13.69 -8.21 6.01
C PHE A 91 -14.03 -8.46 4.54
N ILE A 92 -13.44 -9.48 3.92
CA ILE A 92 -13.69 -9.80 2.51
C ILE A 92 -15.12 -10.32 2.31
N LYS A 93 -15.64 -11.14 3.24
CA LYS A 93 -17.04 -11.58 3.21
C LYS A 93 -18.01 -10.40 3.20
N SER A 94 -17.69 -9.29 3.88
CA SER A 94 -18.52 -8.07 3.87
C SER A 94 -18.60 -7.37 2.50
N LYS A 95 -17.76 -7.77 1.54
CA LYS A 95 -17.76 -7.26 0.16
C LYS A 95 -18.63 -8.09 -0.78
N ILE A 96 -19.23 -9.17 -0.30
CA ILE A 96 -20.08 -10.08 -1.08
C ILE A 96 -21.54 -9.75 -0.82
N LYS A 97 -22.37 -9.74 -1.87
CA LYS A 97 -23.80 -9.37 -1.78
C LYS A 97 -24.70 -10.59 -1.60
N GLU A 98 -24.21 -11.74 -2.04
CA GLU A 98 -24.87 -13.03 -2.08
C GLU A 98 -25.01 -13.58 -0.66
N GLU A 99 -26.12 -14.28 -0.41
CA GLU A 99 -26.34 -14.94 0.86
C GLU A 99 -25.44 -16.19 0.96
N ILE A 100 -24.42 -16.10 1.82
CA ILE A 100 -23.43 -17.17 2.02
C ILE A 100 -23.93 -18.17 3.06
N THR A 101 -24.08 -19.42 2.64
CA THR A 101 -24.29 -20.57 3.52
C THR A 101 -22.94 -21.02 4.11
N PRO A 102 -22.79 -21.08 5.44
CA PRO A 102 -21.61 -21.68 6.07
C PRO A 102 -21.47 -23.17 5.71
N ILE A 103 -20.24 -23.67 5.61
CA ILE A 103 -19.98 -25.05 5.14
C ILE A 103 -20.65 -26.10 6.06
N TYR A 104 -20.67 -25.88 7.37
CA TYR A 104 -21.33 -26.79 8.32
C TYR A 104 -22.86 -26.87 8.16
N ASN A 105 -23.48 -25.92 7.46
CA ASN A 105 -24.92 -25.85 7.23
C ASN A 105 -25.34 -26.36 5.84
N LEU A 106 -24.41 -26.90 5.06
CA LEU A 106 -24.71 -27.45 3.74
C LEU A 106 -25.68 -28.64 3.83
N LYS A 107 -26.66 -28.66 2.93
CA LYS A 107 -27.61 -29.76 2.80
C LYS A 107 -27.41 -30.48 1.48
N GLU A 108 -27.45 -31.81 1.53
CA GLU A 108 -27.34 -32.66 0.35
C GLU A 108 -28.38 -32.26 -0.71
N ASN A 109 -27.96 -32.14 -1.97
CA ASN A 109 -28.82 -31.78 -3.11
C ASN A 109 -29.47 -30.38 -3.04
N GLN A 110 -29.07 -29.49 -2.12
CA GLN A 110 -29.51 -28.09 -2.09
C GLN A 110 -28.47 -27.14 -2.70
N TYR A 111 -28.90 -26.32 -3.66
CA TYR A 111 -28.06 -25.27 -4.22
C TYR A 111 -27.88 -24.10 -3.27
N CYS A 112 -26.65 -23.60 -3.15
CA CYS A 112 -26.32 -22.44 -2.33
C CYS A 112 -24.98 -21.81 -2.75
N TRP A 113 -24.70 -20.64 -2.19
CA TRP A 113 -23.39 -19.99 -2.25
C TRP A 113 -22.58 -20.32 -1.00
N ILE A 114 -21.31 -20.66 -1.17
CA ILE A 114 -20.31 -20.76 -0.10
C ILE A 114 -19.19 -19.76 -0.35
N PHE A 115 -18.48 -19.39 0.71
CA PHE A 115 -17.33 -18.47 0.65
C PHE A 115 -16.24 -18.95 1.60
N GLY A 116 -15.01 -19.00 1.08
CA GLY A 116 -13.84 -19.44 1.84
C GLY A 116 -12.55 -19.26 1.04
N ILE A 117 -11.44 -19.64 1.67
CA ILE A 117 -10.13 -19.68 1.01
C ILE A 117 -10.00 -20.96 0.20
N TYR A 118 -9.64 -20.82 -1.07
CA TYR A 118 -9.36 -21.93 -1.96
C TYR A 118 -7.88 -22.31 -1.90
N TYR A 119 -7.60 -23.59 -1.68
CA TYR A 119 -6.25 -24.15 -1.72
C TYR A 119 -6.29 -25.65 -2.06
N GLN A 120 -5.11 -26.25 -2.22
CA GLN A 120 -4.96 -27.70 -2.38
C GLN A 120 -4.34 -28.30 -1.14
N LYS A 121 -4.87 -29.42 -0.67
CA LYS A 121 -4.24 -30.25 0.37
C LYS A 121 -2.95 -30.90 -0.16
N ASP A 122 -2.19 -31.52 0.75
CA ASP A 122 -0.95 -32.23 0.42
C ASP A 122 -1.13 -33.36 -0.63
N ASP A 123 -2.34 -33.91 -0.73
CA ASP A 123 -2.73 -34.92 -1.71
C ASP A 123 -3.26 -34.32 -3.04
N HIS A 124 -3.08 -33.02 -3.24
CA HIS A 124 -3.59 -32.21 -4.35
C HIS A 124 -5.12 -32.11 -4.44
N THR A 125 -5.86 -32.53 -3.41
CA THR A 125 -7.31 -32.38 -3.38
C THR A 125 -7.68 -30.90 -3.26
N PRO A 126 -8.46 -30.33 -4.20
CA PRO A 126 -8.91 -28.95 -4.13
C PRO A 126 -9.99 -28.79 -3.05
N VAL A 127 -9.83 -27.80 -2.19
CA VAL A 127 -10.74 -27.54 -1.09
C VAL A 127 -11.07 -26.06 -0.95
N ILE A 128 -12.20 -25.79 -0.29
CA ILE A 128 -12.54 -24.48 0.24
C ILE A 128 -12.65 -24.59 1.75
N GLU A 129 -12.03 -23.66 2.46
CA GLU A 129 -12.10 -23.53 3.91
C GLU A 129 -12.77 -22.22 4.31
N ASP A 130 -13.83 -22.32 5.13
CA ASP A 130 -14.42 -21.17 5.80
C ASP A 130 -13.85 -21.02 7.22
N ALA A 131 -14.48 -20.22 8.08
CA ALA A 131 -13.99 -19.99 9.44
C ALA A 131 -14.00 -21.23 10.35
N GLN A 132 -14.70 -22.31 9.99
CA GLN A 132 -14.95 -23.47 10.87
C GLN A 132 -14.73 -24.82 10.19
N ASN A 133 -14.93 -24.91 8.88
CA ASN A 133 -14.99 -26.18 8.17
C ASN A 133 -14.27 -26.10 6.82
N VAL A 134 -13.82 -27.27 6.37
CA VAL A 134 -13.20 -27.49 5.06
C VAL A 134 -14.10 -28.42 4.25
N ILE A 135 -14.29 -28.12 2.97
CA ILE A 135 -15.01 -28.98 2.04
C ILE A 135 -14.22 -29.21 0.75
N GLU A 136 -14.18 -30.45 0.28
CA GLU A 136 -13.66 -30.80 -1.04
C GLU A 136 -14.56 -30.21 -2.12
N ILE A 137 -13.96 -29.62 -3.15
CA ILE A 137 -14.70 -29.08 -4.28
C ILE A 137 -14.47 -29.90 -5.55
N LYS A 138 -15.50 -30.02 -6.37
CA LYS A 138 -15.42 -30.59 -7.71
C LYS A 138 -15.96 -29.57 -8.70
N LEU A 139 -15.19 -29.25 -9.73
CA LEU A 139 -15.61 -28.33 -10.79
C LEU A 139 -16.42 -29.10 -11.83
N GLU A 140 -17.59 -28.58 -12.23
CA GLU A 140 -18.37 -29.13 -13.34
C GLU A 140 -17.62 -28.90 -14.68
N GLU A 141 -17.67 -29.84 -15.63
CA GLU A 141 -16.81 -29.84 -16.84
C GLU A 141 -16.98 -28.63 -17.77
N ASN A 142 -18.03 -27.82 -17.58
CA ASN A 142 -18.39 -26.71 -18.48
C ASN A 142 -18.23 -25.32 -17.85
N ILE A 143 -17.42 -25.16 -16.80
CA ILE A 143 -17.15 -23.82 -16.28
C ILE A 143 -16.09 -23.16 -17.16
N GLU A 144 -16.53 -22.47 -18.20
CA GLU A 144 -15.67 -21.70 -19.12
C GLU A 144 -14.89 -20.59 -18.37
N ASN A 145 -13.62 -20.38 -18.75
CA ASN A 145 -12.75 -19.27 -18.34
C ASN A 145 -12.53 -19.11 -16.82
N LEU A 146 -12.03 -20.17 -16.20
CA LEU A 146 -11.88 -20.27 -14.75
C LEU A 146 -10.43 -19.99 -14.31
N THR A 147 -10.05 -18.72 -14.20
CA THR A 147 -8.76 -18.31 -13.62
C THR A 147 -8.86 -18.40 -12.09
N ILE A 148 -8.66 -19.59 -11.51
CA ILE A 148 -8.60 -19.78 -10.05
C ILE A 148 -7.15 -19.86 -9.57
N VAL A 149 -6.82 -18.97 -8.64
CA VAL A 149 -5.51 -18.85 -8.01
C VAL A 149 -5.54 -19.45 -6.61
N LEU A 150 -4.51 -20.20 -6.24
CA LEU A 150 -4.39 -20.78 -4.91
C LEU A 150 -4.27 -19.70 -3.83
N ASN A 151 -4.70 -20.03 -2.61
CA ASN A 151 -4.64 -19.16 -1.43
C ASN A 151 -5.44 -17.85 -1.58
N THR A 152 -6.50 -17.87 -2.40
CA THR A 152 -7.41 -16.75 -2.59
C THR A 152 -8.78 -17.03 -2.00
N PHE A 153 -9.43 -15.99 -1.48
CA PHE A 153 -10.83 -16.04 -1.09
C PHE A 153 -11.70 -15.99 -2.34
N ILE A 154 -12.59 -16.98 -2.47
CA ILE A 154 -13.53 -17.11 -3.59
C ILE A 154 -14.93 -17.42 -3.08
N CYS A 155 -15.93 -17.05 -3.87
CA CYS A 155 -17.31 -17.46 -3.66
C CYS A 155 -17.68 -18.52 -4.70
N CYS A 156 -18.32 -19.61 -4.27
CA CYS A 156 -18.73 -20.71 -5.14
C CYS A 156 -20.22 -20.98 -5.00
N TYR A 157 -20.93 -21.05 -6.13
CA TYR A 157 -22.28 -21.54 -6.21
C TYR A 157 -22.26 -23.00 -6.64
N GLY A 158 -22.99 -23.83 -5.92
CA GLY A 158 -22.96 -25.27 -6.17
C GLY A 158 -23.90 -26.03 -5.27
N VAL A 159 -23.67 -27.33 -5.19
CA VAL A 159 -24.49 -28.26 -4.43
C VAL A 159 -23.62 -29.31 -3.75
N LEU A 160 -23.94 -29.66 -2.50
CA LEU A 160 -23.31 -30.79 -1.83
C LEU A 160 -23.82 -32.10 -2.44
N LYS A 161 -22.89 -32.91 -2.94
CA LYS A 161 -23.11 -34.26 -3.47
C LYS A 161 -22.02 -35.20 -3.02
N ASP A 162 -22.38 -36.31 -2.38
CA ASP A 162 -21.44 -37.37 -1.99
C ASP A 162 -20.25 -36.83 -1.17
N ARG A 163 -20.52 -35.88 -0.26
CA ARG A 163 -19.53 -35.18 0.60
C ARG A 163 -18.61 -34.17 -0.09
N SER A 164 -18.73 -34.01 -1.41
CA SER A 164 -18.01 -32.96 -2.15
C SER A 164 -18.97 -31.86 -2.57
N PHE A 165 -18.49 -30.62 -2.65
CA PHE A 165 -19.27 -29.51 -3.20
C PHE A 165 -19.05 -29.43 -4.71
N LEU A 166 -20.08 -29.76 -5.47
CA LEU A 166 -20.05 -29.64 -6.93
C LEU A 166 -20.29 -28.16 -7.31
N VAL A 167 -19.23 -27.48 -7.70
CA VAL A 167 -19.22 -26.06 -8.09
C VAL A 167 -19.77 -25.94 -9.51
N LYS A 168 -20.70 -25.02 -9.69
CA LYS A 168 -21.29 -24.65 -10.98
C LYS A 168 -20.87 -23.28 -11.46
N LYS A 169 -20.64 -22.36 -10.51
CA LYS A 169 -20.17 -21.00 -10.78
C LYS A 169 -19.27 -20.58 -9.63
N PHE A 170 -18.36 -19.67 -9.92
CA PHE A 170 -17.57 -19.01 -8.88
C PHE A 170 -17.35 -17.55 -9.27
N PHE A 171 -16.97 -16.73 -8.29
CA PHE A 171 -16.49 -15.38 -8.53
C PHE A 171 -15.53 -14.94 -7.41
N TYR A 172 -14.73 -13.93 -7.72
CA TYR A 172 -13.89 -13.22 -6.76
C TYR A 172 -14.66 -12.07 -6.10
N PRO A 173 -14.40 -11.76 -4.82
CA PRO A 173 -15.06 -10.67 -4.10
C PRO A 173 -15.07 -9.34 -4.87
N ASP A 174 -16.14 -8.55 -4.73
CA ASP A 174 -16.31 -7.29 -5.45
C ASP A 174 -15.20 -6.28 -5.11
N ILE A 175 -14.61 -5.66 -6.15
CA ILE A 175 -13.63 -4.58 -6.02
C ILE A 175 -14.38 -3.25 -5.93
N THR A 176 -14.58 -2.77 -4.70
CA THR A 176 -15.30 -1.52 -4.40
C THR A 176 -14.37 -0.48 -3.76
N LYS A 177 -14.24 0.68 -4.41
CA LYS A 177 -13.49 1.83 -3.90
C LYS A 177 -14.45 2.84 -3.28
N ASN A 178 -14.31 3.05 -1.97
CA ASN A 178 -15.02 4.12 -1.26
C ASN A 178 -14.18 5.39 -1.37
N SER A 179 -14.34 6.18 -2.45
CA SER A 179 -13.60 7.45 -2.56
C SER A 179 -14.37 8.62 -1.94
N ILE A 180 -13.74 9.31 -0.97
CA ILE A 180 -14.09 10.68 -0.61
C ILE A 180 -12.97 11.56 -1.16
N LEU A 181 -12.96 11.78 -2.48
CA LEU A 181 -12.00 12.72 -3.06
C LEU A 181 -12.38 14.14 -2.66
N ASN A 182 -11.50 14.78 -1.89
CA ASN A 182 -11.63 16.19 -1.56
C ASN A 182 -11.31 17.03 -2.81
N LYS A 183 -12.34 17.30 -3.63
CA LYS A 183 -12.25 18.00 -4.93
C LYS A 183 -11.71 19.45 -4.86
N ASN A 184 -11.48 19.98 -3.66
CA ASN A 184 -11.13 21.39 -3.44
C ASN A 184 -9.63 21.68 -3.30
N LEU A 185 -8.76 20.68 -3.42
CA LEU A 185 -7.31 20.90 -3.36
C LEU A 185 -6.76 21.16 -4.76
N LYS A 186 -6.31 22.40 -5.02
CA LYS A 186 -5.70 22.81 -6.29
C LYS A 186 -4.18 23.01 -6.13
N LYS A 187 -3.43 22.48 -7.13
CA LYS A 187 -2.14 22.96 -7.68
C LYS A 187 -0.78 22.45 -7.16
N ARG A 188 -0.66 21.47 -6.26
CA ARG A 188 0.68 20.97 -5.84
C ARG A 188 0.72 19.48 -5.49
N ASP A 189 0.15 18.64 -6.33
CA ASP A 189 0.32 17.19 -6.19
C ASP A 189 1.61 16.75 -6.90
N PRO A 190 2.39 15.82 -6.31
CA PRO A 190 3.72 15.49 -6.80
C PRO A 190 3.70 14.67 -8.09
N ILE A 191 4.70 14.90 -8.93
CA ILE A 191 5.06 13.95 -9.99
C ILE A 191 6.01 12.91 -9.40
N CYS A 192 5.68 11.64 -9.65
CA CYS A 192 6.42 10.49 -9.15
C CYS A 192 7.00 9.69 -10.32
N LEU A 193 8.25 9.22 -10.17
CA LEU A 193 8.84 8.22 -11.05
C LEU A 193 9.06 6.92 -10.29
N PHE A 194 8.76 5.77 -10.91
CA PHE A 194 9.01 4.46 -10.31
C PHE A 194 9.98 3.65 -11.16
N PHE A 195 11.01 3.10 -10.50
CA PHE A 195 12.03 2.25 -11.08
C PHE A 195 12.12 0.92 -10.33
N ASN A 196 12.00 -0.18 -11.06
CA ASN A 196 12.34 -1.51 -10.55
C ASN A 196 13.84 -1.74 -10.74
N GLY A 197 14.60 -1.74 -9.64
CA GLY A 197 16.06 -1.86 -9.63
C GLY A 197 16.82 -0.53 -9.66
N ALA A 198 18.07 -0.55 -9.20
CA ALA A 198 18.93 0.63 -9.15
C ALA A 198 19.30 1.14 -10.55
N ILE A 199 19.00 2.41 -10.82
CA ILE A 199 19.26 3.09 -12.09
C ILE A 199 20.57 3.88 -12.07
N SER A 200 21.31 3.94 -13.18
CA SER A 200 22.52 4.76 -13.24
C SER A 200 22.21 6.26 -13.11
N ILE A 201 23.02 7.00 -12.36
CA ILE A 201 22.88 8.46 -12.18
C ILE A 201 22.92 9.19 -13.53
N LYS A 202 23.71 8.69 -14.49
CA LYS A 202 23.77 9.25 -15.85
C LYS A 202 22.40 9.17 -16.54
N TYR A 203 21.76 8.00 -16.53
CA TYR A 203 20.45 7.82 -17.15
C TYR A 203 19.37 8.58 -16.41
N LEU A 204 19.41 8.58 -15.08
CA LEU A 204 18.46 9.34 -14.27
C LEU A 204 18.51 10.85 -14.57
N LYS A 205 19.72 11.41 -14.77
CA LYS A 205 19.87 12.81 -15.19
C LYS A 205 19.22 13.07 -16.54
N GLN A 206 19.42 12.18 -17.51
CA GLN A 206 18.83 12.30 -18.84
C GLN A 206 17.31 12.28 -18.77
N ILE A 207 16.73 11.31 -18.07
CA ILE A 207 15.29 11.18 -17.84
C ILE A 207 14.74 12.44 -17.18
N VAL A 208 15.30 12.86 -16.04
CA VAL A 208 14.82 14.04 -15.31
C VAL A 208 14.90 15.31 -16.17
N SER A 209 15.90 15.43 -17.05
CA SER A 209 16.06 16.57 -17.94
C SER A 209 15.13 16.57 -19.16
N SER A 210 14.62 15.40 -19.57
CA SER A 210 13.71 15.28 -20.72
C SER A 210 12.24 15.43 -20.35
N LEU A 211 11.89 15.33 -19.06
CA LEU A 211 10.50 15.44 -18.61
C LEU A 211 9.97 16.88 -18.73
N PRO A 212 8.70 17.06 -19.12
CA PRO A 212 8.09 18.38 -19.25
C PRO A 212 7.96 19.09 -17.90
N THR A 213 7.82 18.32 -16.82
CA THR A 213 7.79 18.82 -15.46
C THR A 213 8.74 17.99 -14.60
N ALA A 214 9.55 18.66 -13.78
CA ALA A 214 10.52 17.99 -12.93
C ALA A 214 9.80 17.14 -11.86
N PRO A 215 10.22 15.88 -11.65
CA PRO A 215 9.62 15.01 -10.65
C PRO A 215 9.93 15.52 -9.24
N ASN A 216 8.96 15.32 -8.34
CA ASN A 216 9.12 15.64 -6.93
C ASN A 216 9.64 14.44 -6.14
N MET A 217 9.28 13.23 -6.60
CA MET A 217 9.57 11.99 -5.90
C MET A 217 10.03 10.91 -6.86
N ILE A 218 11.03 10.13 -6.46
CA ILE A 218 11.54 9.00 -7.24
C ILE A 218 11.61 7.77 -6.34
N PHE A 219 10.96 6.70 -6.77
CA PHE A 219 10.90 5.41 -6.11
C PHE A 219 11.86 4.46 -6.80
N ILE A 220 12.73 3.82 -6.03
CA ILE A 220 13.72 2.88 -6.55
C ILE A 220 13.64 1.63 -5.68
N THR A 221 13.45 0.47 -6.31
CA THR A 221 13.55 -0.81 -5.62
C THR A 221 14.93 -1.41 -5.74
N GLY A 222 15.25 -2.32 -4.81
CA GLY A 222 16.43 -3.18 -4.91
C GLY A 222 16.37 -4.17 -6.09
N PRO A 223 17.43 -4.99 -6.23
CA PRO A 223 18.55 -5.10 -5.29
C PRO A 223 19.60 -3.99 -5.48
N PHE A 224 20.13 -3.46 -4.37
CA PHE A 224 21.14 -2.39 -4.35
C PHE A 224 22.57 -2.91 -4.13
N GLY A 225 22.71 -4.07 -3.47
CA GLY A 225 24.00 -4.69 -3.19
C GLY A 225 24.92 -3.84 -2.30
N GLN A 226 26.18 -4.28 -2.15
CA GLN A 226 27.15 -3.72 -1.18
C GLN A 226 27.52 -2.23 -1.38
N LYS A 227 27.24 -1.66 -2.57
CA LYS A 227 27.60 -0.27 -2.92
C LYS A 227 26.46 0.74 -2.70
N LEU A 228 25.39 0.34 -1.99
CA LEU A 228 24.25 1.21 -1.70
C LEU A 228 24.66 2.59 -1.19
N TYR A 229 25.57 2.69 -0.23
CA TYR A 229 25.96 3.99 0.34
C TYR A 229 26.53 4.97 -0.70
N LEU A 230 27.43 4.52 -1.57
CA LEU A 230 28.00 5.35 -2.64
C LEU A 230 26.91 5.80 -3.61
N TYR A 231 26.01 4.88 -3.96
CA TYR A 231 24.88 5.17 -4.82
C TYR A 231 23.95 6.26 -4.22
N LEU A 232 23.61 6.14 -2.94
CA LEU A 232 22.80 7.13 -2.24
C LEU A 232 23.50 8.49 -2.11
N GLU A 233 24.81 8.48 -1.88
CA GLU A 233 25.62 9.71 -1.85
C GLU A 233 25.58 10.44 -3.20
N GLU A 234 25.75 9.71 -4.30
CA GLU A 234 25.61 10.29 -5.63
C GLU A 234 24.19 10.81 -5.90
N LEU A 235 23.13 10.08 -5.50
CA LEU A 235 21.75 10.55 -5.64
C LEU A 235 21.54 11.87 -4.88
N SER A 236 21.94 11.91 -3.61
CA SER A 236 21.75 13.08 -2.76
C SER A 236 22.50 14.31 -3.27
N MET A 237 23.75 14.12 -3.73
CA MET A 237 24.56 15.21 -4.29
C MET A 237 24.00 15.76 -5.60
N ASN A 238 23.53 14.89 -6.50
CA ASN A 238 23.08 15.29 -7.83
C ASN A 238 21.62 15.80 -7.86
N PHE A 239 20.78 15.37 -6.92
CA PHE A 239 19.33 15.61 -6.98
C PHE A 239 18.77 16.15 -5.65
N ARG A 240 19.38 17.21 -5.10
CA ARG A 240 19.05 17.78 -3.78
C ARG A 240 17.58 18.17 -3.58
N ARG A 241 16.83 18.45 -4.65
CA ARG A 241 15.42 18.89 -4.60
C ARG A 241 14.41 17.75 -4.80
N ILE A 242 14.89 16.56 -5.14
CA ILE A 242 14.06 15.39 -5.41
C ILE A 242 14.11 14.47 -4.20
N GLN A 243 12.94 14.02 -3.76
CA GLN A 243 12.82 13.05 -2.68
C GLN A 243 12.98 11.64 -3.24
N PHE A 244 13.86 10.83 -2.66
CA PHE A 244 14.05 9.44 -3.05
C PHE A 244 13.43 8.52 -2.02
N LEU A 245 12.61 7.57 -2.47
CA LEU A 245 12.11 6.46 -1.64
C LEU A 245 12.79 5.17 -2.10
N ILE A 246 13.53 4.58 -1.17
CA ILE A 246 14.32 3.38 -1.38
C ILE A 246 13.58 2.20 -0.77
N ILE A 247 13.15 1.28 -1.63
CA ILE A 247 12.33 0.11 -1.26
C ILE A 247 13.23 -1.13 -1.32
N PRO A 248 13.41 -1.86 -0.21
CA PRO A 248 14.30 -3.01 -0.17
C PRO A 248 13.71 -4.21 -0.94
N ASP A 249 14.58 -4.94 -1.63
CA ASP A 249 14.24 -6.21 -2.28
C ASP A 249 14.61 -7.41 -1.40
N ALA A 250 14.01 -8.58 -1.61
CA ALA A 250 14.26 -9.83 -0.89
C ALA A 250 15.74 -10.27 -0.93
N GLU A 251 16.48 -9.91 -1.97
CA GLU A 251 17.91 -10.24 -2.13
C GLU A 251 18.87 -9.26 -1.43
N ASP A 252 18.39 -8.09 -0.99
CA ASP A 252 19.25 -7.10 -0.33
C ASP A 252 19.76 -7.59 1.03
N THR A 253 20.96 -8.17 1.06
CA THR A 253 21.61 -8.71 2.27
C THR A 253 21.97 -7.64 3.31
N ILE A 254 21.97 -6.37 2.91
CA ILE A 254 22.18 -5.23 3.81
C ILE A 254 21.01 -5.09 4.79
N PHE A 255 19.81 -5.57 4.44
CA PHE A 255 18.61 -5.52 5.28
C PHE A 255 18.33 -6.89 5.89
N PRO A 256 18.50 -7.07 7.21
CA PRO A 256 18.18 -8.34 7.86
C PRO A 256 16.65 -8.58 7.97
N GLY A 257 16.22 -9.83 7.78
CA GLY A 257 14.86 -10.32 8.09
C GLY A 257 13.77 -10.09 7.03
N PHE A 258 12.63 -10.80 7.15
CA PHE A 258 11.40 -10.57 6.38
C PHE A 258 10.20 -10.39 7.33
N PRO A 259 9.30 -9.42 7.12
CA PRO A 259 9.39 -8.32 6.14
C PRO A 259 10.66 -7.49 6.34
N LYS A 260 11.30 -7.08 5.23
CA LYS A 260 12.52 -6.27 5.30
C LYS A 260 12.17 -4.91 5.86
N THR A 261 12.66 -4.63 7.07
CA THR A 261 12.43 -3.36 7.74
C THR A 261 13.74 -2.61 7.93
N PHE A 262 13.77 -1.35 7.48
CA PHE A 262 14.88 -0.43 7.76
C PHE A 262 15.00 -0.05 9.26
N THR A 263 14.11 -0.55 10.12
CA THR A 263 14.05 -0.17 11.55
C THR A 263 15.26 -0.60 12.34
N ASP A 264 15.79 -1.78 12.04
CA ASP A 264 16.94 -2.33 12.78
C ASP A 264 18.25 -1.71 12.30
N ILE A 265 18.19 -0.99 11.19
CA ILE A 265 19.28 -0.19 10.65
C ILE A 265 19.13 1.24 11.19
N ASN A 266 19.38 1.39 12.49
CA ASN A 266 19.95 2.63 13.00
C ASN A 266 21.38 2.75 12.41
N LEU A 267 21.50 3.08 11.13
CA LEU A 267 22.76 3.51 10.55
C LEU A 267 22.77 5.04 10.56
N PRO A 268 23.40 5.68 11.56
CA PRO A 268 23.75 7.10 11.52
C PRO A 268 24.34 7.52 10.16
N LEU A 269 25.04 6.61 9.49
CA LEU A 269 25.62 6.78 8.14
C LEU A 269 24.60 7.27 7.09
N PHE A 270 23.34 6.85 7.17
CA PHE A 270 22.32 7.24 6.20
C PHE A 270 21.48 8.44 6.62
N LYS A 271 21.48 8.81 7.91
CA LYS A 271 20.73 9.98 8.42
C LYS A 271 21.23 11.32 7.87
N LYS A 272 22.43 11.34 7.24
CA LYS A 272 22.99 12.54 6.60
C LYS A 272 22.32 12.92 5.28
N PHE A 273 21.55 12.02 4.66
CA PHE A 273 20.91 12.25 3.37
C PHE A 273 19.49 12.79 3.57
N GLU A 274 19.33 14.12 3.60
CA GLU A 274 18.05 14.78 3.92
C GLU A 274 16.91 14.47 2.92
N ASN A 275 17.26 14.14 1.68
CA ASN A 275 16.31 13.86 0.60
C ASN A 275 16.13 12.37 0.29
N ILE A 276 16.63 11.47 1.14
CA ILE A 276 16.55 10.02 0.94
C ILE A 276 15.78 9.38 2.10
N TYR A 277 14.74 8.64 1.74
CA TYR A 277 13.83 7.98 2.65
C TYR A 277 13.86 6.49 2.35
N PHE A 278 13.80 5.71 3.42
CA PHE A 278 13.78 4.27 3.31
C PHE A 278 12.45 3.73 3.79
N THR A 279 11.92 2.76 3.06
CA THR A 279 10.62 2.14 3.36
C THR A 279 10.79 0.66 3.65
N THR A 280 9.69 0.00 3.95
CA THR A 280 9.63 -1.46 3.94
C THR A 280 9.14 -1.97 2.58
N ASN A 281 9.18 -3.29 2.41
CA ASN A 281 8.49 -3.97 1.33
C ASN A 281 7.57 -5.05 1.94
N PRO A 282 6.24 -4.97 1.76
CA PRO A 282 5.49 -3.90 1.09
C PRO A 282 5.46 -2.59 1.91
N CYS A 283 4.98 -1.50 1.30
CA CYS A 283 4.71 -0.24 2.00
C CYS A 283 3.54 0.55 1.40
N GLU A 284 3.00 1.47 2.20
CA GLU A 284 1.98 2.45 1.78
C GLU A 284 2.55 3.87 1.86
N ILE A 285 2.23 4.69 0.87
CA ILE A 285 2.58 6.10 0.82
C ILE A 285 1.32 6.91 0.68
N HIS A 286 1.08 7.80 1.64
CA HIS A 286 -0.04 8.71 1.59
C HIS A 286 0.47 10.07 1.14
N LEU A 287 0.10 10.45 -0.08
CA LEU A 287 0.16 11.84 -0.52
C LEU A 287 -1.05 12.58 0.05
N ARG A 288 -1.14 13.90 -0.18
CA ARG A 288 -2.22 14.75 0.35
C ARG A 288 -3.63 14.22 0.09
N ASN A 289 -3.86 13.66 -1.09
CA ASN A 289 -5.16 13.18 -1.57
C ASN A 289 -5.07 11.82 -2.24
N ARG A 290 -3.90 11.17 -2.23
CA ARG A 290 -3.68 9.88 -2.88
C ARG A 290 -3.07 8.88 -1.92
N LYS A 291 -3.55 7.66 -2.01
CA LYS A 291 -2.97 6.49 -1.36
C LYS A 291 -2.26 5.63 -2.40
N ILE A 292 -0.98 5.39 -2.21
CA ILE A 292 -0.14 4.55 -3.08
C ILE A 292 0.29 3.32 -2.30
N CYS A 293 -0.05 2.13 -2.78
CA CYS A 293 0.46 0.85 -2.27
C CYS A 293 1.59 0.35 -3.17
N LEU A 294 2.71 -0.04 -2.58
CA LEU A 294 3.88 -0.55 -3.30
C LEU A 294 4.22 -1.96 -2.82
N LEU A 295 4.46 -2.84 -3.78
CA LEU A 295 4.92 -4.21 -3.57
C LEU A 295 6.07 -4.53 -4.52
N LYS A 296 7.21 -4.98 -4.00
CA LYS A 296 8.27 -5.62 -4.77
C LYS A 296 8.18 -7.13 -4.54
N SER A 297 7.61 -7.85 -5.49
CA SER A 297 7.32 -9.28 -5.39
C SER A 297 7.12 -9.86 -6.80
N PRO A 298 7.51 -11.12 -7.06
CA PRO A 298 7.21 -11.82 -8.30
C PRO A 298 5.76 -12.35 -8.37
N ILE A 299 4.84 -11.83 -7.54
CA ILE A 299 3.48 -12.35 -7.37
C ILE A 299 2.70 -12.50 -8.68
N ILE A 300 2.90 -11.61 -9.66
CA ILE A 300 2.19 -11.71 -10.95
C ILE A 300 2.75 -12.87 -11.75
N ASN A 301 4.08 -13.02 -11.78
CA ASN A 301 4.72 -14.17 -12.40
C ASN A 301 4.31 -15.48 -11.71
N GLU A 302 4.26 -15.51 -10.38
CA GLU A 302 3.82 -16.68 -9.59
C GLU A 302 2.36 -17.06 -9.87
N ILE A 303 1.46 -16.07 -9.98
CA ILE A 303 0.07 -16.31 -10.36
C ILE A 303 -0.02 -16.80 -11.82
N SER A 304 0.75 -16.20 -12.73
CA SER A 304 0.74 -16.57 -14.15
C SER A 304 1.17 -18.01 -14.42
N GLN A 305 1.92 -18.62 -13.50
CA GLN A 305 2.31 -20.03 -13.56
C GLN A 305 1.20 -20.98 -13.06
N GLN A 306 0.22 -20.47 -12.33
CA GLN A 306 -0.90 -21.27 -11.78
C GLN A 306 -2.11 -21.30 -12.71
N VAL A 307 -2.19 -20.39 -13.68
CA VAL A 307 -3.37 -20.20 -14.52
C VAL A 307 -2.99 -20.21 -15.99
N ASP A 308 -3.93 -20.58 -16.86
CA ASP A 308 -3.71 -20.49 -18.31
C ASP A 308 -3.69 -19.01 -18.72
N THR A 309 -2.53 -18.54 -19.17
CA THR A 309 -2.27 -17.12 -19.50
C THR A 309 -2.25 -16.85 -21.00
N SER A 310 -2.85 -17.73 -21.81
CA SER A 310 -2.82 -17.66 -23.27
C SER A 310 -3.58 -16.48 -23.92
N GLY A 311 -4.23 -15.59 -23.15
CA GLY A 311 -4.98 -14.44 -23.65
C GLY A 311 -4.35 -13.08 -23.34
N ASP A 312 -4.51 -12.09 -24.24
CA ASP A 312 -3.99 -10.72 -24.12
C ASP A 312 -4.46 -9.95 -22.86
N ASP A 313 -5.52 -10.43 -22.20
CA ASP A 313 -6.13 -9.80 -21.02
C ASP A 313 -5.73 -10.43 -19.66
N TYR A 314 -4.83 -11.43 -19.65
CA TYR A 314 -4.49 -12.16 -18.42
C TYR A 314 -3.98 -11.22 -17.30
N MET A 315 -3.23 -10.17 -17.65
CA MET A 315 -2.76 -9.17 -16.68
C MET A 315 -3.90 -8.42 -16.00
N THR A 316 -4.98 -8.12 -16.74
CA THR A 316 -6.17 -7.46 -16.19
C THR A 316 -6.89 -8.40 -15.24
N GLU A 317 -7.01 -9.68 -15.58
CA GLU A 317 -7.60 -10.71 -14.72
C GLU A 317 -6.79 -10.88 -13.43
N ILE A 318 -5.47 -11.08 -13.53
CA ILE A 318 -4.58 -11.19 -12.35
C ILE A 318 -4.68 -9.93 -11.47
N SER A 319 -4.70 -8.74 -12.09
CA SER A 319 -4.82 -7.48 -11.34
C SER A 319 -6.15 -7.37 -10.60
N LYS A 320 -7.26 -7.81 -11.23
CA LYS A 320 -8.58 -7.91 -10.55
C LYS A 320 -8.52 -8.91 -9.40
N ILE A 321 -7.90 -10.06 -9.59
CA ILE A 321 -7.74 -11.08 -8.54
C ILE A 321 -6.98 -10.48 -7.36
N ILE A 322 -5.81 -9.86 -7.58
CA ILE A 322 -5.02 -9.23 -6.51
C ILE A 322 -5.85 -8.20 -5.74
N LEU A 323 -6.51 -7.26 -6.43
CA LEU A 323 -7.30 -6.22 -5.77
C LEU A 323 -8.55 -6.77 -5.06
N SER A 324 -9.17 -7.84 -5.56
CA SER A 324 -10.32 -8.50 -4.92
C SER A 324 -9.99 -9.12 -3.56
N GLN A 325 -8.70 -9.41 -3.32
CA GLN A 325 -8.24 -9.99 -2.06
C GLN A 325 -8.06 -8.95 -0.95
N TYR A 326 -8.18 -7.65 -1.27
CA TYR A 326 -7.97 -6.54 -0.34
C TYR A 326 -6.68 -6.64 0.49
N CYS A 327 -5.66 -7.26 -0.09
CA CYS A 327 -4.41 -7.61 0.56
C CYS A 327 -3.28 -7.27 -0.40
N ILE A 328 -2.21 -6.68 0.11
CA ILE A 328 -1.09 -6.26 -0.75
C ILE A 328 -0.36 -7.49 -1.28
N ASP A 329 -0.05 -8.44 -0.42
CA ASP A 329 0.55 -9.71 -0.81
C ASP A 329 -0.17 -10.86 -0.09
N PHE A 330 -1.18 -11.44 -0.74
CA PHE A 330 -1.97 -12.52 -0.14
C PHE A 330 -1.25 -13.88 -0.12
N GLN A 331 -0.16 -14.04 -0.87
CA GLN A 331 0.60 -15.30 -0.93
C GLN A 331 1.64 -15.35 0.19
N ASN A 332 2.42 -14.28 0.36
CA ASN A 332 3.55 -14.26 1.29
C ASN A 332 3.25 -13.47 2.58
N MET A 333 2.32 -12.51 2.55
CA MET A 333 1.98 -11.67 3.70
C MET A 333 0.46 -11.46 3.85
N PRO A 334 -0.31 -12.53 4.11
CA PRO A 334 -1.79 -12.49 4.13
C PRO A 334 -2.40 -11.49 5.13
N ASN A 335 -1.60 -10.98 6.08
CA ASN A 335 -2.03 -10.01 7.09
C ASN A 335 -1.90 -8.54 6.62
N THR A 336 -1.37 -8.29 5.41
CA THR A 336 -1.19 -6.95 4.83
C THR A 336 -2.46 -6.43 4.15
N ILE A 337 -3.55 -6.39 4.91
CA ILE A 337 -4.88 -5.98 4.43
C ILE A 337 -4.97 -4.46 4.33
N PHE A 338 -5.53 -3.94 3.24
CA PHE A 338 -5.96 -2.54 3.17
C PHE A 338 -7.48 -2.45 3.35
N LYS A 339 -7.95 -1.60 4.27
CA LYS A 339 -9.39 -1.37 4.53
C LYS A 339 -10.10 -0.69 3.35
N GLU A 340 -9.33 0.07 2.57
CA GLU A 340 -9.77 0.82 1.41
C GLU A 340 -8.75 0.61 0.29
N LEU A 341 -9.25 0.43 -0.93
CA LEU A 341 -8.43 0.30 -2.13
C LEU A 341 -7.58 1.56 -2.32
N PRO A 342 -6.30 1.41 -2.70
CA PRO A 342 -5.45 2.55 -2.99
C PRO A 342 -5.88 3.28 -4.27
N ASP A 343 -5.39 4.50 -4.46
CA ASP A 343 -5.49 5.20 -5.74
C ASP A 343 -4.55 4.60 -6.78
N LEU A 344 -3.34 4.25 -6.35
CA LEU A 344 -2.33 3.57 -7.16
C LEU A 344 -1.84 2.32 -6.41
N PHE A 345 -1.98 1.16 -7.03
CA PHE A 345 -1.30 -0.07 -6.61
C PHE A 345 -0.19 -0.35 -7.61
N ILE A 346 1.06 -0.37 -7.18
CA ILE A 346 2.20 -0.66 -8.05
C ILE A 346 2.96 -1.89 -7.59
N CYS A 347 3.10 -2.85 -8.52
CA CYS A 347 3.85 -4.08 -8.35
C CYS A 347 5.14 -4.02 -9.16
N PHE A 348 6.28 -4.08 -8.47
CA PHE A 348 7.59 -4.24 -9.10
C PHE A 348 7.86 -5.72 -9.29
N ASP A 349 7.67 -6.19 -10.52
CA ASP A 349 7.71 -7.61 -10.89
C ASP A 349 8.61 -7.78 -12.13
N GLU A 350 8.85 -9.00 -12.58
CA GLU A 350 9.58 -9.29 -13.81
C GLU A 350 8.69 -9.27 -15.06
N CYS A 351 7.37 -9.29 -14.90
CA CYS A 351 6.43 -9.18 -16.01
C CYS A 351 6.54 -7.81 -16.73
N PRO A 352 6.09 -7.71 -18.01
CA PRO A 352 6.08 -6.44 -18.74
C PRO A 352 5.35 -5.32 -17.98
N SER A 353 5.86 -4.10 -18.10
CA SER A 353 5.23 -2.93 -17.51
C SER A 353 3.85 -2.69 -18.15
N LYS A 354 2.82 -2.46 -17.33
CA LYS A 354 1.44 -2.23 -17.77
C LYS A 354 0.73 -1.33 -16.76
N ALA A 355 -0.14 -0.45 -17.23
CA ALA A 355 -1.01 0.37 -16.39
C ALA A 355 -2.48 0.06 -16.74
N ILE A 356 -3.28 -0.26 -15.74
CA ILE A 356 -4.66 -0.74 -15.89
C ILE A 356 -5.54 -0.04 -14.85
N SER A 357 -6.68 0.53 -15.26
CA SER A 357 -7.67 1.06 -14.33
C SER A 357 -8.68 -0.02 -13.95
N ILE A 358 -8.85 -0.27 -12.64
CA ILE A 358 -9.79 -1.26 -12.09
C ILE A 358 -10.55 -0.61 -10.94
N SER A 359 -11.85 -0.39 -11.10
CA SER A 359 -12.72 0.22 -10.07
C SER A 359 -12.13 1.50 -9.45
N ASP A 360 -11.68 2.43 -10.29
CA ASP A 360 -11.04 3.69 -9.91
C ASP A 360 -9.69 3.56 -9.17
N THR A 361 -9.12 2.35 -9.08
CA THR A 361 -7.72 2.11 -8.69
C THR A 361 -6.87 1.93 -9.94
N LEU A 362 -5.75 2.64 -10.01
CA LEU A 362 -4.75 2.43 -11.04
C LEU A 362 -3.82 1.31 -10.58
N PHE A 363 -3.87 0.15 -11.25
CA PHE A 363 -2.95 -0.95 -11.04
C PHE A 363 -1.81 -0.85 -12.05
N VAL A 364 -0.57 -0.84 -11.57
CA VAL A 364 0.63 -0.70 -12.39
C VAL A 364 1.59 -1.84 -12.11
N THR A 365 2.12 -2.42 -13.18
CA THR A 365 3.31 -3.28 -13.11
C THR A 365 4.51 -2.50 -13.62
N CYS A 366 5.62 -2.62 -12.92
CA CYS A 366 6.89 -2.00 -13.29
C CYS A 366 7.93 -3.12 -13.46
N CYS A 367 8.28 -3.42 -14.71
CA CYS A 367 9.34 -4.36 -15.05
C CYS A 367 10.71 -3.79 -14.65
N ASP A 368 11.73 -4.66 -14.53
CA ASP A 368 13.12 -4.24 -14.39
C ASP A 368 13.51 -3.38 -15.60
N HIS A 369 13.91 -2.14 -15.31
CA HIS A 369 14.31 -1.16 -16.33
C HIS A 369 15.41 -1.69 -17.26
N LYS A 370 16.25 -2.63 -16.82
CA LYS A 370 17.30 -3.23 -17.66
C LYS A 370 16.76 -4.21 -18.69
N LYS A 371 15.61 -4.85 -18.43
CA LYS A 371 14.98 -5.82 -19.34
C LYS A 371 14.19 -5.14 -20.46
N ASP A 372 13.85 -3.86 -20.28
CA ASP A 372 12.89 -3.14 -21.13
C ASP A 372 13.37 -1.71 -21.47
N GLY A 373 14.60 -1.57 -21.99
CA GLY A 373 15.06 -0.31 -22.59
C GLY A 373 15.13 0.90 -21.65
N ILE A 374 15.55 0.69 -20.39
CA ILE A 374 15.54 1.71 -19.32
C ILE A 374 14.12 2.28 -19.15
N SER A 375 13.13 1.39 -19.00
CA SER A 375 11.76 1.79 -18.74
C SER A 375 11.52 2.21 -17.29
N PHE A 376 10.53 3.07 -17.11
CA PHE A 376 10.07 3.58 -15.83
C PHE A 376 8.60 3.97 -15.92
N ILE A 377 7.96 4.08 -14.76
CA ILE A 377 6.59 4.59 -14.67
C ILE A 377 6.65 6.07 -14.32
N TYR A 378 6.11 6.93 -15.19
CA TYR A 378 5.80 8.31 -14.90
C TYR A 378 4.38 8.39 -14.34
N TYR A 379 4.19 9.02 -13.18
CA TYR A 379 2.87 9.14 -12.54
C TYR A 379 2.58 10.59 -12.16
N ASP A 380 1.47 11.09 -12.67
CA ASP A 380 0.88 12.36 -12.25
C ASP A 380 -0.21 12.10 -11.21
N SER A 381 0.11 12.41 -9.95
CA SER A 381 -0.81 12.18 -8.84
C SER A 381 -2.03 13.11 -8.83
N LEU A 382 -1.98 14.23 -9.56
CA LEU A 382 -3.13 15.13 -9.72
C LEU A 382 -4.19 14.47 -10.59
N SER A 383 -3.80 14.03 -11.80
CA SER A 383 -4.72 13.38 -12.75
C SER A 383 -4.99 11.91 -12.41
N ASN A 384 -4.16 11.29 -11.56
CA ASN A 384 -4.17 9.85 -11.28
C ASN A 384 -3.94 9.03 -12.56
N GLU A 385 -2.98 9.48 -13.37
CA GLU A 385 -2.59 8.82 -14.62
C GLU A 385 -1.14 8.35 -14.52
N ALA A 386 -0.87 7.17 -15.07
CA ALA A 386 0.46 6.63 -15.20
C ALA A 386 0.78 6.35 -16.66
N GLU A 387 2.00 6.67 -17.06
CA GLU A 387 2.57 6.41 -18.37
C GLU A 387 3.81 5.53 -18.21
N ILE A 388 3.95 4.55 -19.10
CA ILE A 388 5.17 3.75 -19.21
C ILE A 388 6.06 4.46 -20.21
N SER A 389 7.21 4.94 -19.73
CA SER A 389 8.17 5.68 -20.54
C SER A 389 9.50 4.91 -20.59
N SER A 390 10.28 5.12 -21.64
CA SER A 390 11.61 4.51 -21.79
C SER A 390 12.60 5.51 -22.37
N LEU A 391 13.88 5.31 -22.07
CA LEU A 391 14.97 6.09 -22.64
C LEU A 391 15.59 5.27 -23.79
N ILE A 392 14.98 5.36 -24.98
CA ILE A 392 15.53 4.78 -26.23
C ILE A 392 16.32 5.85 -26.99
#